data_AF-A0A059X9B9-F1
#
_entry.id   AF-A0A059X9B9-F1
#
_cell.length_a   1.000
_cell.length_b   1.000
_cell.length_c   1.000
_cell.angle_alpha   90.00
_cell.angle_beta   90.00
_cell.angle_gamma   90.00
#
_symmetry.space_group_name_H-M   'P 1'
#
loop_
_entity.id
_entity.type
_entity.pdbx_description
1 polymer ?
#
loop_
_entity_poly.entity_id
_entity_poly.type
_entity_poly.pdbx_seq_one_letter_code
_entity_poly.pdbx_strand_id
1 'polypeptide(L)'
;ALHDPFAGGGAIPLEAQRLGLEATASDLNPVAVIINKAMIEIPPKFAGLAPVGPPPRDSDELFSGREWPGATGLAEDVRRYGFWMREEALKLVGHLYPQVEITAEMAKERPDLKGLVGQKLTIIAWLWARTVRSPNPAYSGVEVPLASSFLLSTKAGQEAYVDPIIKGNTYCFAVRLGKAPPEAE
;
A
#
# COMPACT_ATOMS: atom_id res chain seq x y z
N ALA A 1 7.83 40.39 -2.76
CA ALA A 1 8.43 39.21 -2.11
C ALA A 1 7.54 38.74 -0.97
N LEU A 2 7.35 37.44 -0.83
CA LEU A 2 6.61 36.77 0.25
C LEU A 2 7.60 35.98 1.10
N HIS A 3 7.45 36.01 2.43
CA HIS A 3 8.18 35.12 3.32
C HIS A 3 7.21 34.22 4.09
N ASP A 4 7.45 32.90 4.03
CA ASP A 4 6.73 31.90 4.80
C ASP A 4 7.68 31.19 5.79
N PRO A 5 7.67 31.58 7.08
CA PRO A 5 8.59 31.02 8.07
C PRO A 5 8.19 29.64 8.60
N PHE A 6 7.00 29.12 8.25
CA PHE A 6 6.46 27.84 8.70
C PHE A 6 5.85 27.08 7.52
N ALA A 7 6.65 26.91 6.48
CA ALA A 7 6.12 26.52 5.18
C ALA A 7 5.49 25.12 5.18
N GLY A 8 5.90 24.22 6.08
CA GLY A 8 5.31 22.90 6.20
C GLY A 8 5.36 22.16 4.87
N GLY A 9 4.18 21.91 4.29
CA GLY A 9 4.02 21.31 2.97
C GLY A 9 4.07 22.29 1.79
N GLY A 10 4.32 23.59 1.95
CA GLY A 10 4.69 24.47 0.83
C GLY A 10 3.55 25.04 0.00
N ALA A 11 2.31 24.95 0.48
CA ALA A 11 1.15 25.49 -0.24
C ALA A 11 1.28 27.01 -0.50
N ILE A 12 1.65 27.78 0.53
CA ILE A 12 1.79 29.24 0.46
C ILE A 12 2.88 29.67 -0.55
N PRO A 13 4.14 29.18 -0.47
CA PRO A 13 5.17 29.54 -1.45
C PRO A 13 4.84 29.08 -2.87
N LEU A 14 4.12 27.95 -3.04
CA LEU A 14 3.67 27.49 -4.35
C LEU A 14 2.66 28.47 -4.99
N GLU A 15 1.66 28.92 -4.23
CA GLU A 15 0.68 29.89 -4.74
C GLU A 15 1.34 31.25 -5.01
N ALA A 16 2.30 31.68 -4.19
CA ALA A 16 3.07 32.89 -4.45
C ALA A 16 3.85 32.80 -5.78
N GLN A 17 4.46 31.65 -6.07
CA GLN A 17 5.13 31.41 -7.35
C GLN A 17 4.14 31.49 -8.53
N ARG A 18 2.93 30.94 -8.41
CA ARG A 18 1.88 31.03 -9.45
C ARG A 18 1.43 32.46 -9.72
N LEU A 19 1.46 33.31 -8.69
CA LEU A 19 1.18 34.74 -8.79
C LEU A 19 2.37 35.57 -9.32
N GLY A 20 3.51 34.93 -9.63
CA GLY A 20 4.73 35.59 -10.09
C GLY A 20 5.47 36.33 -8.98
N LEU A 21 5.21 36.00 -7.72
CA LEU A 21 5.90 36.59 -6.57
C LEU A 21 7.15 35.78 -6.24
N GLU A 22 8.24 36.48 -5.93
CA GLU A 22 9.39 35.89 -5.26
C GLU A 22 8.97 35.43 -3.85
N ALA A 23 9.18 34.14 -3.54
CA ALA A 23 8.79 33.53 -2.28
C ALA A 23 10.00 32.90 -1.58
N THR A 24 10.17 33.23 -0.30
CA THR A 24 11.20 32.67 0.59
C THR A 24 10.51 31.84 1.66
N ALA A 25 10.75 30.53 1.66
CA ALA A 25 10.15 29.60 2.62
C ALA A 25 11.21 29.02 3.56
N SER A 26 10.88 28.88 4.85
CA SER A 26 11.68 28.15 5.82
C SER A 26 10.82 27.22 6.67
N ASP A 27 11.45 26.20 7.23
CA ASP A 27 10.84 25.32 8.22
C ASP A 27 11.95 24.75 9.12
N LEU A 28 11.65 24.52 10.40
CA LEU A 28 12.59 23.89 11.33
C LEU A 28 12.71 22.40 11.06
N ASN A 29 11.63 21.76 10.60
CA ASN A 29 11.61 20.34 10.31
C ASN A 29 12.30 20.08 8.95
N PRO A 30 13.41 19.33 8.91
CA PRO A 30 14.11 19.04 7.65
C PRO A 30 13.24 18.27 6.65
N VAL A 31 12.26 17.49 7.12
CA VAL A 31 11.30 16.78 6.24
C VAL A 31 10.42 17.78 5.50
N ALA A 32 9.90 18.80 6.19
CA ALA A 32 9.11 19.86 5.58
C ALA A 32 9.93 20.65 4.55
N VAL A 33 11.19 20.98 4.87
CA VAL A 33 12.11 21.62 3.93
C VAL A 33 12.29 20.78 2.65
N ILE A 34 12.49 19.46 2.79
CA ILE A 34 12.64 18.56 1.64
C ILE A 34 11.36 18.51 0.80
N ILE A 35 10.18 18.43 1.43
CA ILE A 35 8.88 18.44 0.74
C ILE A 35 8.72 19.74 -0.07
N ASN A 36 9.03 20.89 0.53
CA ASN A 36 8.96 22.18 -0.16
C ASN A 36 9.88 22.23 -1.38
N LYS A 37 11.12 21.77 -1.23
CA LYS A 37 12.05 21.66 -2.35
C LYS A 37 11.52 20.74 -3.44
N ALA A 38 11.04 19.56 -3.07
CA ALA A 38 10.51 18.57 -4.01
C ALA A 38 9.30 19.07 -4.81
N MET A 39 8.47 19.93 -4.23
CA MET A 39 7.28 20.44 -4.92
C MET A 39 7.51 21.73 -5.69
N ILE A 40 8.41 22.61 -5.24
CA ILE A 40 8.50 23.99 -5.74
C ILE A 40 9.84 24.24 -6.44
N GLU A 41 10.95 23.81 -5.84
CA GLU A 41 12.29 24.15 -6.31
C GLU A 41 12.83 23.15 -7.35
N ILE A 42 12.58 21.86 -7.15
CA ILE A 42 13.13 20.79 -7.97
C ILE A 42 12.42 20.70 -9.34
N PRO A 43 11.08 20.60 -9.44
CA PRO A 43 10.42 20.33 -10.72
C PRO A 43 10.74 21.34 -11.84
N PRO A 44 10.78 22.67 -11.58
CA PRO A 44 11.14 23.65 -12.62
C PRO A 44 12.57 23.49 -13.15
N LYS A 45 13.52 23.02 -12.32
CA LYS A 45 14.92 22.78 -12.74
C LYS A 45 15.03 21.64 -13.76
N PHE A 46 14.06 20.74 -13.80
CA PHE A 46 14.01 19.60 -14.70
C PHE A 46 12.93 19.75 -15.79
N ALA A 47 12.34 20.94 -15.93
CA ALA A 47 11.31 21.17 -16.93
C ALA A 47 11.87 20.99 -18.35
N GLY A 48 11.20 20.18 -19.19
CA GLY A 48 11.64 19.94 -20.57
C GLY A 48 12.79 18.93 -20.71
N LEU A 49 13.35 18.44 -19.60
CA LEU A 49 14.47 17.50 -19.65
C LEU A 49 13.96 16.06 -19.80
N ALA A 50 14.72 15.26 -20.54
CA ALA A 50 14.48 13.83 -20.65
C ALA A 50 14.88 13.09 -19.35
N PRO A 51 14.20 11.98 -19.00
CA PRO A 51 14.56 11.15 -17.86
C PRO A 51 15.94 10.50 -18.05
N VAL A 52 16.71 10.41 -16.97
CA VAL A 52 18.09 9.88 -16.97
C VAL A 52 18.22 8.46 -16.44
N GLY A 53 17.28 8.01 -15.61
CA GLY A 53 17.31 6.69 -14.99
C GLY A 53 17.16 5.57 -16.02
N PRO A 54 17.66 4.35 -15.76
CA PRO A 54 17.46 3.24 -16.69
C PRO A 54 15.96 2.90 -16.81
N PRO A 55 15.43 2.69 -18.03
CA PRO A 55 14.05 2.26 -18.21
C PRO A 55 13.83 0.84 -17.63
N PRO A 56 12.62 0.51 -17.14
CA PRO A 56 12.28 -0.87 -16.78
C PRO A 56 12.48 -1.81 -17.96
N ARG A 57 12.92 -3.05 -17.70
CA ARG A 57 13.23 -4.05 -18.74
C ARG A 57 12.05 -4.36 -19.66
N ASP A 58 10.83 -4.22 -19.16
CA ASP A 58 9.58 -4.49 -19.89
C ASP A 58 8.93 -3.22 -20.45
N SER A 59 9.60 -2.07 -20.38
CA SER A 59 9.10 -0.87 -21.05
C SER A 59 9.52 -0.89 -22.51
N ASP A 60 8.53 -0.94 -23.41
CA ASP A 60 8.77 -0.87 -24.85
C ASP A 60 9.70 0.31 -25.17
N GLU A 61 10.76 0.00 -25.92
CA GLU A 61 11.83 0.89 -26.39
C GLU A 61 11.30 1.98 -27.35
N LEU A 62 10.42 2.87 -26.86
CA LEU A 62 9.80 3.96 -27.63
C LEU A 62 10.08 5.34 -26.99
N PHE A 63 11.19 5.47 -26.26
CA PHE A 63 11.60 6.76 -25.69
C PHE A 63 12.38 7.64 -26.68
N SER A 64 12.84 7.10 -27.82
CA SER A 64 13.52 7.89 -28.85
C SER A 64 12.53 8.82 -29.55
N GLY A 65 12.64 10.13 -29.29
CA GLY A 65 11.82 11.17 -29.92
C GLY A 65 10.55 11.57 -29.15
N ARG A 66 10.32 11.05 -27.94
CA ARG A 66 9.24 11.53 -27.07
C ARG A 66 9.61 12.89 -26.47
N GLU A 67 8.73 13.87 -26.60
CA GLU A 67 8.84 15.15 -25.92
C GLU A 67 8.49 15.02 -24.43
N TRP A 68 9.17 15.80 -23.59
CA TRP A 68 8.99 15.79 -22.13
C TRP A 68 8.48 17.16 -21.64
N PRO A 69 7.22 17.52 -21.93
CA PRO A 69 6.69 18.82 -21.53
C PRO A 69 6.68 18.97 -20.01
N GLY A 70 7.10 20.13 -19.51
CA GLY A 70 7.13 20.43 -18.08
C GLY A 70 7.94 19.40 -17.28
N ALA A 71 7.44 18.97 -16.12
CA ALA A 71 8.13 18.04 -15.22
C ALA A 71 7.93 16.55 -15.58
N THR A 72 7.47 16.21 -16.78
CA THR A 72 7.13 14.82 -17.14
C THR A 72 8.36 13.90 -17.20
N GLY A 73 9.54 14.41 -17.59
CA GLY A 73 10.78 13.64 -17.53
C GLY A 73 11.20 13.31 -16.10
N LEU A 74 11.12 14.28 -15.19
CA LEU A 74 11.36 14.04 -13.76
C LEU A 74 10.35 13.03 -13.17
N ALA A 75 9.07 13.15 -13.53
CA ALA A 75 8.05 12.20 -13.09
C ALA A 75 8.35 10.78 -13.59
N GLU A 76 8.89 10.65 -14.80
CA GLU A 76 9.34 9.36 -15.32
C GLU A 76 10.54 8.81 -14.54
N ASP A 77 11.52 9.63 -14.18
CA ASP A 77 12.62 9.19 -13.31
C ASP A 77 12.14 8.70 -11.94
N VAL A 78 11.14 9.35 -11.35
CA VAL A 78 10.49 8.87 -10.11
C VAL A 78 9.87 7.49 -10.31
N ARG A 79 9.20 7.24 -11.45
CA ARG A 79 8.65 5.91 -11.76
C ARG A 79 9.74 4.87 -11.94
N ARG A 80 10.81 5.19 -12.67
CA ARG A 80 11.97 4.30 -12.89
C ARG A 80 12.64 3.92 -11.58
N TYR A 81 12.83 4.89 -10.70
CA TYR A 81 13.36 4.65 -9.36
C TYR A 81 12.42 3.80 -8.50
N GLY A 82 11.11 4.07 -8.55
CA GLY A 82 10.10 3.25 -7.86
C GLY A 82 10.07 1.80 -8.35
N PHE A 83 10.20 1.58 -9.66
CA PHE A 83 10.34 0.24 -10.23
C PHE A 83 11.59 -0.46 -9.71
N TRP A 84 12.76 0.20 -9.77
CA TRP A 84 14.01 -0.35 -9.25
C TRP A 84 13.90 -0.71 -7.77
N MET A 85 13.35 0.19 -6.94
CA MET A 85 13.16 -0.03 -5.52
C MET A 85 12.25 -1.23 -5.24
N ARG A 86 11.16 -1.38 -6.00
CA ARG A 86 10.27 -2.54 -5.92
C ARG A 86 11.01 -3.84 -6.23
N GLU A 87 11.81 -3.87 -7.30
CA GLU A 87 12.58 -5.06 -7.68
C GLU A 87 13.62 -5.43 -6.62
N GLU A 88 14.33 -4.45 -6.06
CA GLU A 88 15.27 -4.70 -4.96
C GLU A 88 14.56 -5.20 -3.70
N ALA A 89 13.41 -4.60 -3.35
CA ALA A 89 12.59 -5.09 -2.24
C ALA A 89 12.12 -6.54 -2.47
N LEU A 90 11.68 -6.87 -3.68
CA LEU A 90 11.25 -8.22 -4.02
C LEU A 90 12.40 -9.23 -3.89
N LYS A 91 13.62 -8.89 -4.32
CA LYS A 91 14.80 -9.76 -4.14
C LYS A 91 15.12 -10.00 -2.67
N LEU A 92 15.06 -8.95 -1.85
CA LEU A 92 15.46 -9.01 -0.43
C LEU A 92 14.42 -9.71 0.43
N VAL A 93 13.15 -9.35 0.29
CA VAL A 93 12.07 -9.78 1.22
C VAL A 93 10.89 -10.45 0.53
N GLY A 94 10.93 -10.65 -0.79
CA GLY A 94 9.82 -11.27 -1.52
C GLY A 94 9.44 -12.67 -1.06
N HIS A 95 10.40 -13.42 -0.51
CA HIS A 95 10.16 -14.73 0.07
C HIS A 95 9.20 -14.72 1.29
N LEU A 96 9.02 -13.57 1.95
CA LEU A 96 8.05 -13.39 3.04
C LEU A 96 6.61 -13.21 2.55
N TYR A 97 6.42 -13.05 1.24
CA TYR A 97 5.14 -12.82 0.58
C TYR A 97 4.87 -13.92 -0.46
N PRO A 98 4.63 -15.17 -0.01
CA PRO A 98 4.40 -16.29 -0.91
C PRO A 98 3.15 -16.08 -1.76
N GLN A 99 3.15 -16.72 -2.93
CA GLN A 99 1.98 -16.76 -3.79
C GLN A 99 1.08 -17.93 -3.42
N VAL A 100 -0.23 -17.69 -3.46
CA VAL A 100 -1.27 -18.71 -3.25
C VAL A 100 -2.13 -18.77 -4.49
N GLU A 101 -2.39 -19.98 -4.97
CA GLU A 101 -3.33 -20.22 -6.05
C GLU A 101 -4.77 -20.22 -5.50
N ILE A 102 -5.65 -19.47 -6.16
CA ILE A 102 -7.07 -19.45 -5.79
C ILE A 102 -7.75 -20.70 -6.32
N THR A 103 -8.15 -21.60 -5.41
CA THR A 103 -8.79 -22.86 -5.79
C THR A 103 -10.29 -22.71 -6.00
N ALA A 104 -10.89 -23.67 -6.71
CA ALA A 104 -12.33 -23.72 -6.89
C ALA A 104 -13.08 -23.87 -5.54
N GLU A 105 -12.49 -24.60 -4.59
CA GLU A 105 -13.02 -24.77 -3.23
C GLU A 105 -13.10 -23.44 -2.48
N MET A 106 -12.05 -22.61 -2.55
CA MET A 106 -12.05 -21.28 -1.93
C MET A 106 -13.18 -20.41 -2.48
N ALA A 107 -13.43 -20.48 -3.79
CA ALA A 107 -14.44 -19.68 -4.46
C ALA A 107 -15.90 -20.18 -4.28
N LYS A 108 -16.12 -21.37 -3.69
CA LYS A 108 -17.48 -21.90 -3.44
C LYS A 108 -18.31 -20.95 -2.56
N GLU A 109 -17.70 -20.46 -1.48
CA GLU A 109 -18.36 -19.59 -0.49
C GLU A 109 -17.93 -18.11 -0.65
N ARG A 110 -17.10 -17.82 -1.67
CA ARG A 110 -16.52 -16.49 -1.94
C ARG A 110 -16.75 -16.09 -3.40
N PRO A 111 -17.93 -15.51 -3.71
CA PRO A 111 -18.28 -15.10 -5.07
C PRO A 111 -17.28 -14.12 -5.69
N ASP A 112 -16.64 -13.30 -4.86
CA ASP A 112 -15.58 -12.36 -5.21
C ASP A 112 -14.32 -13.05 -5.76
N LEU A 113 -14.08 -14.33 -5.40
CA LEU A 113 -12.93 -15.10 -5.88
C LEU A 113 -13.20 -15.86 -7.18
N LYS A 114 -14.45 -15.94 -7.66
CA LYS A 114 -14.80 -16.75 -8.85
C LYS A 114 -14.02 -16.35 -10.11
N GLY A 115 -13.81 -15.05 -10.32
CA GLY A 115 -13.03 -14.54 -11.46
C GLY A 115 -11.52 -14.77 -11.34
N LEU A 116 -11.05 -15.21 -10.17
CA LEU A 116 -9.63 -15.37 -9.84
C LEU A 116 -9.20 -16.83 -9.74
N VAL A 117 -10.12 -17.80 -9.90
CA VAL A 117 -9.81 -19.23 -9.80
C VAL A 117 -8.70 -19.62 -10.79
N GLY A 118 -7.68 -20.33 -10.28
CA GLY A 118 -6.48 -20.73 -11.02
C GLY A 118 -5.39 -19.65 -11.09
N GLN A 119 -5.67 -18.42 -10.63
CA GLN A 119 -4.65 -17.37 -10.55
C GLN A 119 -3.81 -17.51 -9.29
N LYS A 120 -2.51 -17.23 -9.40
CA LYS A 120 -1.59 -17.12 -8.27
C LYS A 120 -1.54 -15.67 -7.81
N LEU A 121 -1.98 -15.42 -6.58
CA LEU A 121 -1.98 -14.09 -5.97
C LEU A 121 -0.94 -14.02 -4.87
N THR A 122 -0.27 -12.88 -4.77
CA THR A 122 0.70 -12.60 -3.71
C THR A 122 -0.04 -12.33 -2.40
N ILE A 123 0.30 -13.04 -1.33
CA ILE A 123 -0.17 -12.69 0.02
C ILE A 123 0.45 -11.33 0.37
N ILE A 124 -0.36 -10.34 0.76
CA ILE A 124 0.12 -8.99 1.12
C ILE A 124 -0.05 -8.65 2.60
N ALA A 125 -0.79 -9.46 3.35
CA ALA A 125 -1.09 -9.21 4.75
C ALA A 125 -1.23 -10.53 5.52
N TRP A 126 -0.84 -10.50 6.79
CA TRP A 126 -0.96 -11.60 7.74
C TRP A 126 -1.69 -11.08 8.98
N LEU A 127 -2.65 -11.86 9.49
CA LEU A 127 -3.26 -11.61 10.79
C LEU A 127 -2.71 -12.61 11.81
N TRP A 128 -2.23 -12.08 12.93
CA TRP A 128 -1.62 -12.86 13.99
C TRP A 128 -2.51 -12.80 15.24
N ALA A 129 -2.79 -13.96 15.82
CA ALA A 129 -3.49 -14.08 17.09
C ALA A 129 -2.59 -14.86 18.06
N ARG A 130 -2.55 -14.43 19.33
CA ARG A 130 -1.90 -15.24 20.38
C ARG A 130 -2.79 -16.44 20.67
N THR A 131 -2.22 -17.59 21.00
CA THR A 131 -3.00 -18.75 21.46
C THR A 131 -2.81 -18.98 22.95
N VAL A 132 -3.87 -19.40 23.63
CA VAL A 132 -3.84 -19.83 25.03
C VAL A 132 -4.56 -21.16 25.19
N ARG A 133 -4.24 -21.94 26.23
CA ARG A 133 -4.98 -23.17 26.51
C ARG A 133 -6.39 -22.86 26.99
N SER A 134 -7.35 -23.66 26.55
CA SER A 134 -8.73 -23.54 27.00
C SER A 134 -8.82 -23.67 28.53
N PRO A 135 -9.56 -22.79 29.22
CA PRO A 135 -9.80 -22.91 30.65
C PRO A 135 -10.77 -24.05 30.99
N ASN A 136 -11.48 -24.59 30.00
CA ASN A 136 -12.38 -25.73 30.19
C ASN A 136 -11.57 -27.03 30.31
N PRO A 137 -11.64 -27.76 31.44
CA PRO A 137 -10.88 -29.00 31.65
C PRO A 137 -11.09 -30.06 30.54
N ALA A 138 -12.32 -30.16 30.00
CA ALA A 138 -12.65 -31.08 28.92
C ALA A 138 -11.91 -30.77 27.61
N TYR A 139 -11.45 -29.52 27.43
CA TYR A 139 -10.74 -29.02 26.25
C TYR A 139 -9.36 -28.47 26.61
N SER A 140 -8.78 -28.88 27.73
CA SER A 140 -7.51 -28.35 28.25
C SER A 140 -6.30 -28.49 27.30
N GLY A 141 -6.40 -29.39 26.31
CA GLY A 141 -5.42 -29.55 25.23
C GLY A 141 -5.65 -28.66 24.00
N VAL A 142 -6.74 -27.89 23.96
CA VAL A 142 -7.10 -27.03 22.83
C VAL A 142 -6.49 -25.66 22.99
N GLU A 143 -5.84 -25.18 21.93
CA GLU A 143 -5.34 -23.82 21.80
C GLU A 143 -6.42 -22.89 21.23
N VAL A 144 -6.78 -21.87 22.01
CA VAL A 144 -7.81 -20.89 21.69
C VAL A 144 -7.13 -19.61 21.17
N PRO A 145 -7.49 -19.12 19.97
CA PRO A 145 -6.98 -17.87 19.43
C PRO A 145 -7.55 -16.67 20.19
N LEU A 146 -6.68 -15.77 20.62
CA LEU A 146 -7.02 -14.48 21.21
C LEU A 146 -6.84 -13.40 20.14
N ALA A 147 -7.97 -12.92 19.63
CA ALA A 147 -8.05 -11.74 18.79
C ALA A 147 -8.94 -10.71 19.48
N SER A 148 -8.57 -9.42 19.41
CA SER A 148 -9.39 -8.34 19.93
C SER A 148 -10.59 -8.02 19.04
N SER A 149 -10.55 -8.46 17.78
CA SER A 149 -11.64 -8.35 16.81
C SER A 149 -11.37 -9.31 15.64
N PHE A 150 -12.43 -9.79 14.99
CA PHE A 150 -12.33 -10.59 13.76
C PHE A 150 -12.77 -9.81 12.51
N LEU A 151 -12.99 -8.51 12.61
CA LEU A 151 -13.36 -7.66 11.49
C LEU A 151 -12.17 -7.44 10.53
N LEU A 152 -12.40 -7.63 9.24
CA LEU A 152 -11.44 -7.32 8.17
C LEU A 152 -11.75 -5.98 7.50
N SER A 153 -13.02 -5.67 7.32
CA SER A 153 -13.51 -4.43 6.73
C SER A 153 -14.89 -4.09 7.27
N THR A 154 -15.05 -2.84 7.71
CA THR A 154 -16.32 -2.26 8.18
C THR A 154 -16.94 -1.29 7.18
N LYS A 155 -16.32 -1.13 6.01
CA LYS A 155 -16.79 -0.21 4.97
C LYS A 155 -18.09 -0.72 4.35
N ALA A 156 -19.12 0.11 4.35
CA ALA A 156 -20.42 -0.22 3.76
C ALA A 156 -20.29 -0.69 2.31
N GLY A 157 -20.87 -1.85 1.99
CA GLY A 157 -20.82 -2.50 0.67
C GLY A 157 -19.52 -3.27 0.41
N GLN A 158 -18.57 -3.27 1.34
CA GLN A 158 -17.30 -4.02 1.29
C GLN A 158 -16.98 -4.65 2.64
N GLU A 159 -18.01 -4.99 3.41
CA GLU A 159 -17.85 -5.60 4.73
C GLU A 159 -17.29 -7.03 4.60
N ALA A 160 -16.35 -7.36 5.48
CA ALA A 160 -15.79 -8.71 5.57
C ALA A 160 -15.27 -8.97 6.99
N TYR A 161 -15.33 -10.23 7.41
CA TYR A 161 -14.85 -10.67 8.72
C TYR A 161 -14.32 -12.09 8.68
N VAL A 162 -13.57 -12.46 9.72
CA VAL A 162 -13.10 -13.82 9.96
C VAL A 162 -14.09 -14.53 10.87
N ASP A 163 -14.53 -15.70 10.47
CA ASP A 163 -15.46 -16.57 11.17
C ASP A 163 -14.69 -17.77 11.77
N PRO A 164 -14.50 -17.83 13.10
CA PRO A 164 -13.86 -18.96 13.76
C PRO A 164 -14.81 -20.16 13.82
N ILE A 165 -14.52 -21.19 13.03
CA ILE A 165 -15.28 -22.43 12.96
C ILE A 165 -14.64 -23.47 13.88
N ILE A 166 -15.38 -23.89 14.91
CA ILE A 166 -14.95 -24.93 15.85
C ILE A 166 -15.23 -26.31 15.24
N LYS A 167 -14.19 -27.13 15.07
CA LYS A 167 -14.29 -28.52 14.61
C LYS A 167 -13.69 -29.45 15.66
N GLY A 168 -14.54 -29.94 16.57
CA GLY A 168 -14.11 -30.76 17.70
C GLY A 168 -13.11 -30.03 18.58
N ASN A 169 -11.85 -30.50 18.58
CA ASN A 169 -10.76 -29.92 19.36
C ASN A 169 -9.84 -29.00 18.54
N THR A 170 -10.30 -28.50 17.38
CA THR A 170 -9.52 -27.62 16.49
C THR A 170 -10.33 -26.41 16.04
N TYR A 171 -9.61 -25.32 15.76
CA TYR A 171 -10.18 -24.11 15.14
C TYR A 171 -9.82 -24.07 13.65
N CYS A 172 -10.80 -23.71 12.84
CA CYS A 172 -10.60 -23.29 11.45
C CYS A 172 -11.08 -21.84 11.33
N PHE A 173 -10.55 -21.10 10.38
CA PHE A 173 -11.00 -19.74 10.10
C PHE A 173 -11.51 -19.67 8.67
N ALA A 174 -12.70 -19.11 8.50
CA ALA A 174 -13.25 -18.79 7.19
C ALA A 174 -13.39 -17.28 7.06
N VAL A 175 -13.14 -16.74 5.87
CA VAL A 175 -13.46 -15.33 5.61
C VAL A 175 -14.87 -15.24 5.06
N ARG A 176 -15.70 -14.42 5.68
CA ARG A 176 -17.09 -14.18 5.30
C ARG A 176 -17.23 -12.76 4.74
N LEU A 177 -18.06 -12.62 3.70
CA LEU A 177 -18.45 -11.32 3.17
C LEU A 177 -19.76 -10.86 3.81
N GLY A 178 -19.93 -9.56 3.93
CA GLY A 178 -21.10 -8.92 4.52
C GLY A 178 -20.90 -8.56 5.98
N LYS A 179 -22.00 -8.12 6.61
CA LYS A 179 -21.98 -7.64 7.99
C LYS A 179 -21.65 -8.77 8.95
N ALA A 180 -20.71 -8.51 9.84
CA ALA A 180 -20.32 -9.43 10.88
C ALA A 180 -21.43 -9.55 11.94
N PRO A 181 -21.60 -10.73 12.56
CA PRO A 181 -22.45 -10.85 13.73
C PRO A 181 -21.87 -10.03 14.90
N PRO A 182 -22.69 -9.64 15.90
CA PRO A 182 -22.20 -8.86 17.05
C PRO A 182 -21.03 -9.50 17.81
N GLU A 183 -20.91 -10.83 17.73
CA GLU A 183 -19.87 -11.64 18.38
C GLU A 183 -18.48 -11.51 17.74
N ALA A 184 -18.40 -10.93 16.54
CA ALA A 184 -17.15 -10.74 15.81
C ALA A 184 -16.50 -9.36 16.02
N GLU A 185 -17.19 -8.45 16.72
CA GLU A 185 -16.69 -7.12 17.10
C GLU A 185 -15.58 -7.19 18.16
#